data_AF-A0A916M2Y9-F1
#
_entry.id   AF-A0A916M2Y9-F1
#
_cell.length_a   1.000
_cell.length_b   1.000
_cell.length_c   1.000
_cell.angle_alpha   90.00
_cell.angle_beta   90.00
_cell.angle_gamma   90.00
#
_symmetry.space_group_name_H-M   'P 1'
#
loop_
_entity.id
_entity.type
_entity.pdbx_description
1 polymer ?
#
loop_
_entity_poly.entity_id
_entity_poly.type
_entity_poly.pdbx_seq_one_letter_code
_entity_poly.pdbx_strand_id
1 'polypeptide(L)'
;MKEYTLNNQIYTAKPRYPMQVFGEILKVLADGKKETTEATVLNLLTSGGLVALLSLILDRPVDGELYAEDFPVVNEVINDFFFANSKLMGDSESPSNV
;
A
#
# COMPACT_ATOMS: atom_id res chain seq x y z
N MET A 1 -9.55 2.30 15.72
CA MET A 1 -8.71 2.03 14.53
C MET A 1 -9.67 1.68 13.41
N LYS A 2 -9.41 2.13 12.17
CA LYS A 2 -10.26 1.80 11.03
C LYS A 2 -10.09 0.31 10.68
N GLU A 3 -11.20 -0.35 10.38
CA GLU A 3 -11.26 -1.75 10.01
C GLU A 3 -11.46 -1.89 8.50
N TYR A 4 -10.81 -2.88 7.89
CA TYR A 4 -10.89 -3.18 6.46
C TYR A 4 -11.28 -4.64 6.28
N THR A 5 -12.21 -4.92 5.36
CA THR A 5 -12.62 -6.30 5.05
C THR A 5 -12.01 -6.72 3.72
N LEU A 6 -11.10 -7.70 3.76
CA LEU A 6 -10.43 -8.29 2.60
C LEU A 6 -10.61 -9.80 2.64
N ASN A 7 -11.02 -10.44 1.55
CA ASN A 7 -11.24 -11.88 1.48
C ASN A 7 -12.09 -12.42 2.66
N ASN A 8 -13.21 -11.73 2.96
CA ASN A 8 -14.09 -12.04 4.10
C ASN A 8 -13.42 -12.04 5.50
N GLN A 9 -12.25 -11.42 5.62
CA GLN A 9 -11.53 -11.27 6.89
C GLN A 9 -11.36 -9.79 7.24
N ILE A 10 -11.41 -9.48 8.54
CA ILE A 10 -11.24 -8.12 9.05
C ILE A 10 -9.78 -7.87 9.39
N TYR A 11 -9.24 -6.75 8.95
CA TYR A 11 -7.87 -6.30 9.21
C TYR A 11 -7.87 -4.88 9.76
N THR A 12 -6.79 -4.51 10.44
CA THR A 12 -6.54 -3.12 10.83
C THR A 12 -5.17 -2.66 10.36
N ALA A 13 -5.00 -1.35 10.13
CA ALA A 13 -3.67 -0.80 9.87
C ALA A 13 -2.81 -0.85 11.14
N LYS A 14 -1.51 -1.10 11.01
CA LYS A 14 -0.60 -1.07 12.17
C LYS A 14 -0.64 0.32 12.81
N PRO A 15 -0.57 0.40 14.15
CA PRO A 15 -0.61 1.69 14.86
C PRO A 15 0.68 2.51 14.70
N ARG A 16 1.79 1.86 14.32
CA ARG A 16 3.09 2.50 14.08
C ARG A 16 3.93 1.67 13.12
N TYR A 17 4.74 2.35 12.30
CA TYR A 17 5.65 1.73 11.35
C TYR A 17 7.10 2.12 11.67
N PRO A 18 8.02 1.15 11.82
CA PRO A 18 9.44 1.47 11.92
C PRO A 18 9.97 1.94 10.56
N MET A 19 11.04 2.76 10.55
CA MET A 19 11.63 3.31 9.31
C MET A 19 12.05 2.23 8.30
N GLN A 20 12.46 1.05 8.78
CA GLN A 20 12.78 -0.08 7.89
C GLN A 20 11.56 -0.51 7.05
N VAL A 21 10.36 -0.48 7.61
CA VAL A 21 9.12 -0.87 6.88
C VAL A 21 8.82 0.10 5.75
N PHE A 22 9.09 1.40 5.92
CA PHE A 22 8.98 2.35 4.81
C PHE A 22 9.97 2.02 3.69
N GLY A 23 11.20 1.66 4.04
CA GLY A 23 12.20 1.19 3.06
C GLY A 23 11.75 -0.07 2.32
N GLU A 24 11.09 -1.00 3.00
CA GLU A 24 10.53 -2.22 2.39
C GLU A 24 9.34 -1.91 1.47
N ILE A 25 8.44 -1.01 1.86
CA ILE A 25 7.34 -0.53 1.02
C ILE A 25 7.88 0.11 -0.25
N LEU A 26 8.87 1.00 -0.12
CA LEU A 26 9.51 1.65 -1.26
C LEU A 26 10.21 0.63 -2.17
N LYS A 27 10.82 -0.42 -1.62
CA LYS A 27 11.40 -1.52 -2.42
C LYS A 27 10.34 -2.29 -3.20
N VAL A 28 9.22 -2.63 -2.57
CA VAL A 28 8.09 -3.31 -3.26
C VAL A 28 7.58 -2.47 -4.43
N LEU A 29 7.53 -1.15 -4.27
CA LEU A 29 7.12 -0.22 -5.33
C LEU A 29 8.22 0.00 -6.40
N ALA A 30 9.48 0.04 -5.98
CA ALA A 30 10.64 0.30 -6.85
C ALA A 30 11.15 -0.91 -7.62
N ASP A 31 10.80 -2.15 -7.21
CA ASP A 31 11.16 -3.37 -7.96
C ASP A 31 10.53 -3.38 -9.38
N GLY A 32 9.61 -2.46 -9.66
CA GLY A 32 9.29 -2.03 -11.01
C GLY A 32 10.44 -1.29 -11.69
N LYS A 33 11.40 -2.03 -12.28
CA LYS A 33 12.38 -1.51 -13.25
C LYS A 33 11.76 -0.99 -14.56
N LYS A 34 10.55 -0.44 -14.58
CA LYS A 34 9.86 -0.03 -15.81
C LYS A 34 9.20 1.34 -15.67
N GLU A 35 9.47 2.17 -16.66
CA GLU A 35 9.26 3.63 -16.73
C GLU A 35 7.79 4.10 -16.74
N THR A 36 6.80 3.21 -16.52
CA THR A 36 5.37 3.55 -16.63
C THR A 36 4.53 3.00 -15.47
N THR A 37 3.49 3.77 -15.10
CA THR A 37 2.51 3.42 -14.05
C THR A 37 1.87 2.05 -14.27
N GLU A 38 1.58 1.70 -15.52
CA GLU A 38 0.97 0.42 -15.90
C GLU A 38 1.88 -0.78 -15.58
N ALA A 39 3.20 -0.64 -15.77
CA ALA A 39 4.15 -1.69 -15.45
C ALA A 39 4.29 -1.89 -13.93
N THR A 40 4.21 -0.83 -13.15
CA THR A 40 4.17 -0.89 -11.68
C THR A 40 2.90 -1.60 -11.19
N VAL A 41 1.74 -1.25 -11.75
CA VAL A 41 0.47 -1.92 -11.43
C VAL A 41 0.52 -3.40 -11.81
N LEU A 42 0.99 -3.72 -13.01
CA LEU A 42 1.15 -5.11 -13.46
C LEU A 42 2.09 -5.89 -12.53
N ASN A 43 3.20 -5.31 -12.10
CA ASN A 43 4.12 -5.95 -11.17
C ASN A 43 3.47 -6.20 -9.80
N LEU A 44 2.75 -5.23 -9.25
CA LEU A 44 2.05 -5.40 -7.96
C LEU A 44 1.02 -6.54 -8.01
N LEU A 45 0.32 -6.68 -9.15
CA LEU A 45 -0.71 -7.70 -9.35
C LEU A 45 -0.14 -9.10 -9.66
N THR A 46 0.96 -9.19 -10.41
CA THR A 46 1.48 -10.49 -10.91
C THR A 46 2.51 -11.16 -10.01
N SER A 47 3.20 -10.41 -9.16
CA SER A 47 4.32 -10.93 -8.35
C SER A 47 3.97 -11.18 -6.88
N GLY A 48 2.69 -11.07 -6.50
CA GLY A 48 2.30 -11.04 -5.09
C GLY A 48 2.75 -9.77 -4.36
N GLY A 49 3.24 -8.76 -5.10
CA GLY A 49 3.65 -7.46 -4.55
C GLY A 49 2.53 -6.78 -3.76
N LEU A 50 1.27 -6.97 -4.18
CA LEU A 50 0.11 -6.48 -3.45
C LEU A 50 -0.02 -7.12 -2.06
N VAL A 51 0.13 -8.45 -1.95
CA VAL A 51 0.08 -9.18 -0.68
C VAL A 51 1.25 -8.81 0.22
N ALA A 52 2.45 -8.66 -0.36
CA ALA A 52 3.63 -8.19 0.35
C ALA A 52 3.42 -6.78 0.92
N LEU A 53 2.90 -5.86 0.10
CA LEU A 53 2.60 -4.49 0.50
C LEU A 53 1.56 -4.46 1.63
N LEU A 54 0.46 -5.20 1.49
CA LEU A 54 -0.60 -5.26 2.51
C LEU A 54 -0.09 -5.88 3.82
N SER A 55 0.79 -6.88 3.78
CA SER A 55 1.39 -7.48 4.99
C SER A 55 2.32 -6.51 5.74
N LEU A 56 2.88 -5.53 5.04
CA LEU A 56 3.66 -4.45 5.67
C LEU A 56 2.75 -3.42 6.36
N ILE A 57 1.59 -3.13 5.78
CA ILE A 57 0.63 -2.12 6.24
C ILE A 57 -0.30 -2.67 7.34
N LEU A 58 -0.82 -3.87 7.18
CA LEU A 58 -1.85 -4.45 8.06
C LEU A 58 -1.25 -5.13 9.29
N ASP A 59 -2.00 -5.15 10.37
CA ASP A 59 -1.66 -5.76 11.66
C ASP A 59 -1.25 -7.24 11.57
N ARG A 60 -1.74 -7.94 10.56
CA ARG A 60 -1.38 -9.33 10.23
C ARG A 60 -1.29 -9.56 8.72
N PRO A 61 -0.57 -10.61 8.28
CA PRO A 61 -0.53 -11.00 6.88
C PRO A 61 -1.93 -11.26 6.32
N VAL A 62 -2.13 -10.95 5.04
CA VAL A 62 -3.37 -11.30 4.33
C VAL A 62 -3.42 -12.81 4.18
N ASP A 63 -4.43 -13.43 4.78
CA ASP A 63 -4.66 -14.88 4.71
C ASP A 63 -5.72 -15.19 3.63
N GLY A 64 -5.29 -15.89 2.59
CA GLY A 64 -6.08 -16.27 1.42
C GLY A 64 -5.86 -15.41 0.17
N GLU A 65 -6.66 -15.68 -0.86
CA GLU A 65 -6.53 -15.06 -2.18
C GLU A 65 -7.30 -13.73 -2.24
N LEU A 66 -6.73 -12.76 -2.95
CA LEU A 66 -7.40 -11.49 -3.23
C LEU A 66 -8.08 -11.57 -4.59
N TYR A 67 -9.36 -11.26 -4.61
CA TYR A 67 -10.17 -11.22 -5.81
C TYR A 67 -10.38 -9.79 -6.30
N ALA A 68 -10.91 -9.63 -7.51
CA ALA A 68 -11.18 -8.32 -8.08
C ALA A 68 -12.12 -7.45 -7.20
N GLU A 69 -13.01 -8.10 -6.44
CA GLU A 69 -13.92 -7.46 -5.49
C GLU A 69 -13.21 -6.85 -4.27
N ASP A 70 -12.01 -7.32 -3.92
CA ASP A 70 -11.21 -6.77 -2.83
C ASP A 70 -10.47 -5.48 -3.25
N PHE A 71 -10.34 -5.24 -4.56
CA PHE A 71 -9.53 -4.15 -5.10
C PHE A 71 -9.90 -2.75 -4.55
N PRO A 72 -11.19 -2.39 -4.38
CA PRO A 72 -11.55 -1.11 -3.77
C PRO A 72 -11.00 -0.94 -2.35
N VAL A 73 -11.08 -1.99 -1.53
CA VAL A 73 -10.60 -1.98 -0.13
C VAL A 73 -9.08 -1.98 -0.10
N VAL A 74 -8.43 -2.74 -0.97
CA VAL A 74 -6.97 -2.69 -1.13
C VAL A 74 -6.50 -1.27 -1.46
N ASN A 75 -7.13 -0.61 -2.42
CA ASN A 75 -6.81 0.75 -2.80
C ASN A 75 -7.03 1.72 -1.63
N GLU A 76 -8.10 1.53 -0.86
CA GLU A 76 -8.37 2.32 0.35
C GLU A 76 -7.28 2.15 1.42
N VAL A 77 -6.87 0.91 1.74
CA VAL A 77 -5.79 0.62 2.69
C VAL A 77 -4.49 1.32 2.30
N ILE A 78 -4.13 1.26 1.02
CA ILE A 78 -2.91 1.88 0.48
C ILE A 78 -3.00 3.40 0.59
N ASN A 79 -4.11 3.99 0.15
CA ASN A 79 -4.30 5.45 0.20
C ASN A 79 -4.30 5.97 1.64
N ASP A 80 -4.97 5.30 2.56
CA ASP A 80 -5.00 5.69 3.97
C ASP A 80 -3.60 5.62 4.60
N PHE A 81 -2.80 4.61 4.24
CA PHE A 81 -1.41 4.53 4.66
C PHE A 81 -0.60 5.74 4.16
N PHE A 82 -0.65 6.05 2.86
CA PHE A 82 0.12 7.17 2.31
C PHE A 82 -0.40 8.54 2.79
N PHE A 83 -1.70 8.70 2.96
CA PHE A 83 -2.30 9.93 3.50
C PHE A 83 -1.89 10.18 4.94
N ALA A 84 -1.95 9.16 5.81
CA ALA A 84 -1.52 9.27 7.20
C ALA A 84 -0.01 9.56 7.34
N ASN A 85 0.78 9.16 6.34
CA ASN A 85 2.23 9.31 6.32
C ASN A 85 2.72 10.39 5.32
N SER A 86 1.82 11.20 4.77
CA SER A 86 2.15 12.22 3.76
C SER A 86 3.22 13.20 4.25
N LYS A 87 3.16 13.57 5.54
CA LYS A 87 4.16 14.41 6.21
C LYS A 87 5.58 13.83 6.21
N LEU A 88 5.73 12.50 6.13
CA LEU A 88 7.02 11.83 6.01
C LEU A 88 7.54 11.84 4.57
N MET A 89 6.64 11.93 3.59
CA MET A 89 6.99 11.92 2.16
C MET A 89 7.24 13.33 1.61
N GLY A 90 7.12 14.35 2.47
CA GLY A 90 7.18 15.76 2.11
C GLY A 90 5.88 16.17 1.42
N ASP A 91 5.35 17.34 1.77
CA ASP A 91 4.37 18.00 0.92
C ASP A 91 5.04 18.26 -0.44
N SER A 92 4.87 17.35 -1.39
CA SER A 92 5.15 17.60 -2.81
C SER A 92 4.04 18.41 -3.48
N GLU A 93 3.21 19.09 -2.70
CA GLU A 93 2.46 20.27 -3.13
C GLU A 93 3.19 21.50 -2.59
N SER A 94 4.18 21.97 -3.37
CA SER A 94 4.45 23.41 -3.34
C SER A 94 3.18 24.12 -3.83
N PRO A 95 2.69 25.15 -3.14
CA PRO A 95 1.52 25.90 -3.59
C PRO A 95 1.88 26.56 -4.92
N SER A 96 1.17 26.21 -5.99
CA SER A 96 1.20 26.99 -7.23
C SER A 96 0.53 28.35 -6.97
N ASN A 97 1.29 29.28 -6.40
CA ASN A 97 1.10 30.70 -6.64
C ASN A 97 2.02 31.07 -7.80
N VAL A 98 1.47 31.16 -9.02
CA VAL A 98 1.54 32.29 -9.98
C VAL A 98 0.51 32.02 -11.07
#